data_AF-A0A9P3JYF8-F1
#
_entry.id   AF-A0A9P3JYF8-F1
#
_cell.length_a   1.000
_cell.length_b   1.000
_cell.length_c   1.000
_cell.angle_alpha   90.00
_cell.angle_beta   90.00
_cell.angle_gamma   90.00
#
_symmetry.space_group_name_H-M   'P 1'
#
loop_
_entity.id
_entity.type
_entity.pdbx_description
1 polymer ?
#
loop_
_entity_poly.entity_id
_entity_poly.type
_entity_poly.pdbx_seq_one_letter_code
_entity_poly.pdbx_strand_id
1 'polypeptide(L)'
;MAFTASTLTWSAVVPNVVVSVAQSHRLCAKPVKLAKLSVGRQSRVVPIRASNSTDTFDADTGATANLKEFLSDLKNVGRVRLIVNTGMGVLESVTTLEGLFYHTLPGKGEYANVIKAEENVDFHLLLSSVSGARLVTGKSMRGDFPTYTIRFLNAEKEVGASVFVMWKPGTMGDYDNGQVDAYQSLVSKYAEEVSFATTEYDI
;
A
#
# COMPACT_ATOMS: atom_id res chain seq x y z
N MET A 1 -57.34 -15.11 -25.74
CA MET A 1 -56.24 -14.13 -25.55
C MET A 1 -54.96 -14.81 -25.97
N ALA A 2 -54.38 -14.38 -27.10
CA ALA A 2 -53.17 -14.98 -27.67
C ALA A 2 -52.01 -13.99 -27.49
N PHE A 3 -50.92 -14.44 -26.89
CA PHE A 3 -49.67 -13.69 -26.78
C PHE A 3 -48.70 -14.15 -27.87
N THR A 4 -48.34 -13.23 -28.77
CA THR A 4 -47.29 -13.41 -29.78
C THR A 4 -45.94 -12.98 -29.21
N ALA A 5 -44.96 -13.89 -29.20
CA ALA A 5 -43.59 -13.59 -28.84
C ALA A 5 -42.84 -12.98 -30.04
N SER A 6 -42.29 -11.77 -29.86
CA SER A 6 -41.46 -11.09 -30.85
C SER A 6 -39.99 -11.25 -30.45
N THR A 7 -39.21 -11.96 -31.26
CA THR A 7 -37.76 -12.11 -31.10
C THR A 7 -37.04 -10.92 -31.74
N LEU A 8 -36.39 -10.12 -30.91
CA LEU A 8 -35.44 -9.07 -31.32
C LEU A 8 -34.04 -9.67 -31.48
N THR A 9 -33.50 -9.64 -32.69
CA THR A 9 -32.09 -9.96 -32.96
C THR A 9 -31.25 -8.69 -32.91
N TRP A 10 -30.21 -8.67 -32.08
CA TRP A 10 -29.19 -7.62 -32.04
C TRP A 10 -27.99 -8.01 -32.91
N SER A 11 -27.69 -7.22 -33.94
CA SER A 11 -26.41 -7.30 -34.68
C SER A 11 -25.39 -6.40 -34.02
N ALA A 12 -24.32 -6.97 -33.47
CA ALA A 12 -23.16 -6.24 -33.01
C ALA A 12 -22.19 -6.00 -34.16
N VAL A 13 -21.95 -4.73 -34.51
CA VAL A 13 -20.88 -4.31 -35.41
C VAL A 13 -19.65 -4.00 -34.55
N VAL A 14 -18.55 -4.74 -34.77
CA VAL A 14 -17.28 -4.51 -34.08
C VAL A 14 -16.35 -3.76 -35.04
N PRO A 15 -15.94 -2.51 -34.76
CA PRO A 15 -14.94 -1.84 -35.59
C PRO A 15 -13.53 -2.35 -35.27
N ASN A 16 -12.80 -2.66 -36.34
CA ASN A 16 -11.39 -3.06 -36.33
C ASN A 16 -10.51 -1.97 -35.69
N VAL A 17 -9.80 -2.31 -34.62
CA VAL A 17 -8.71 -1.50 -34.06
C VAL A 17 -7.40 -1.97 -34.67
N VAL A 18 -6.76 -1.08 -35.43
CA VAL A 18 -5.40 -1.27 -35.96
C VAL A 18 -4.40 -0.93 -34.86
N VAL A 19 -3.65 -1.93 -34.38
CA VAL A 19 -2.53 -1.74 -33.45
C VAL A 19 -1.26 -1.52 -34.25
N SER A 20 -0.72 -0.31 -34.22
CA SER A 20 0.60 0.01 -34.77
C SER A 20 1.68 -0.31 -33.75
N VAL A 21 2.49 -1.34 -34.05
CA VAL A 21 3.67 -1.73 -33.27
C VAL A 21 4.86 -0.86 -33.73
N ALA A 22 5.29 0.09 -32.90
CA ALA A 22 6.53 0.83 -33.14
C ALA A 22 7.72 0.07 -32.55
N GLN A 23 8.69 -0.22 -33.42
CA GLN A 23 9.90 -0.98 -33.15
C GLN A 23 10.94 -0.20 -32.31
N SER A 24 11.46 -0.91 -31.31
CA SER A 24 12.84 -0.94 -30.78
C SER A 24 13.86 0.05 -31.38
N HIS A 25 14.43 0.89 -30.52
CA HIS A 25 15.81 1.37 -30.67
C HIS A 25 16.63 0.98 -29.45
N ARG A 26 17.63 0.11 -29.70
CA ARG A 26 18.71 -0.25 -28.78
C ARG A 26 19.62 0.96 -28.55
N LEU A 27 19.84 1.34 -27.30
CA LEU A 27 20.93 2.26 -26.95
C LEU A 27 22.08 1.47 -26.32
N CYS A 28 23.20 1.45 -27.06
CA CYS A 28 24.49 0.92 -26.64
C CYS A 28 25.02 1.65 -25.39
N ALA A 29 25.50 0.87 -24.44
CA ALA A 29 26.30 1.31 -23.30
C ALA A 29 27.66 1.87 -23.76
N LYS A 30 28.12 2.94 -23.11
CA LYS A 30 29.53 3.35 -23.11
C LYS A 30 30.14 3.04 -21.72
N PRO A 31 31.32 2.40 -21.62
CA PRO A 31 31.97 2.17 -20.34
C PRO A 31 32.60 3.47 -19.80
N VAL A 32 32.29 3.80 -18.54
CA VAL A 32 32.90 4.90 -17.79
C VAL A 32 34.21 4.41 -17.17
N LYS A 33 35.31 5.13 -17.42
CA LYS A 33 36.62 4.89 -16.79
C LYS A 33 36.57 5.29 -15.31
N LEU A 34 36.82 4.33 -14.42
CA LEU A 34 37.07 4.60 -12.99
C LEU A 34 38.47 5.22 -12.81
N ALA A 35 38.54 6.45 -12.30
CA ALA A 35 39.77 7.04 -11.80
C ALA A 35 39.99 6.61 -10.34
N LYS A 36 41.17 6.05 -10.04
CA LYS A 36 41.62 5.73 -8.67
C LYS A 36 42.04 7.02 -7.97
N LEU A 37 41.25 7.48 -7.01
CA LEU A 37 41.63 8.50 -6.04
C LEU A 37 42.22 7.82 -4.80
N SER A 38 43.53 7.95 -4.60
CA SER A 38 44.21 7.56 -3.36
C SER A 38 44.09 8.70 -2.36
N VAL A 39 43.19 8.58 -1.38
CA VAL A 39 43.12 9.50 -0.23
C VAL A 39 43.97 8.94 0.90
N GLY A 40 45.03 9.67 1.26
CA GLY A 40 45.88 9.38 2.40
C GLY A 40 45.10 9.55 3.71
N ARG A 41 44.88 8.45 4.43
CA ARG A 41 44.22 8.42 5.73
C ARG A 41 45.28 8.55 6.83
N GLN A 42 45.43 9.76 7.39
CA GLN A 42 46.14 9.92 8.66
C GLN A 42 45.16 9.61 9.82
N SER A 43 45.34 8.46 10.45
CA SER A 43 44.60 8.07 11.65
C SER A 43 45.22 8.74 12.88
N ARG A 44 44.56 9.76 13.41
CA ARG A 44 44.85 10.35 14.72
C ARG A 44 44.12 9.53 15.78
N VAL A 45 44.87 8.84 16.63
CA VAL A 45 44.33 8.09 17.78
C VAL A 45 43.97 9.09 18.88
N VAL A 46 42.68 9.16 19.22
CA VAL A 46 42.19 9.87 20.41
C VAL A 46 41.86 8.81 21.46
N PRO A 47 42.36 8.90 22.70
CA PRO A 47 42.03 7.94 23.74
C PRO A 47 40.56 8.10 24.16
N ILE A 48 39.75 7.07 23.94
CA ILE A 48 38.38 6.99 24.43
C ILE A 48 38.44 6.63 25.92
N ARG A 49 37.98 7.56 26.75
CA ARG A 49 37.76 7.36 28.19
C ARG A 49 36.58 6.40 28.36
N ALA A 50 36.87 5.19 28.85
CA ALA A 50 35.84 4.22 29.21
C ALA A 50 35.05 4.74 30.43
N SER A 51 33.84 5.23 30.19
CA SER A 51 32.81 5.30 31.23
C SER A 51 32.04 4.00 31.19
N ASN A 52 32.15 3.21 32.26
CA ASN A 52 31.25 2.09 32.52
C ASN A 52 29.85 2.66 32.82
N SER A 53 29.06 2.97 31.79
CA SER A 53 27.60 2.91 31.91
C SER A 53 27.20 1.51 31.49
N THR A 54 26.80 0.69 32.46
CA THR A 54 25.91 -0.43 32.20
C THR A 54 24.55 0.17 31.85
N ASP A 55 24.45 0.77 30.66
CA ASP A 55 23.17 0.99 30.01
C ASP A 55 22.77 -0.38 29.49
N THR A 56 22.02 -1.09 30.31
CA THR A 56 21.14 -2.14 29.85
C THR A 56 20.22 -1.50 28.83
N PHE A 57 20.54 -1.67 27.55
CA PHE A 57 19.57 -1.53 26.49
C PHE A 57 18.53 -2.62 26.75
N ASP A 58 17.48 -2.24 27.47
CA ASP A 58 16.26 -3.01 27.51
C ASP A 58 15.86 -3.25 26.06
N ALA A 59 15.82 -4.52 25.68
CA ALA A 59 15.22 -4.94 24.43
C ALA A 59 13.79 -4.38 24.44
N ASP A 60 13.57 -3.34 23.64
CA ASP A 60 12.26 -2.77 23.40
C ASP A 60 11.33 -3.94 23.07
N THR A 61 10.47 -4.25 24.02
CA THR A 61 9.47 -5.31 23.94
C THR A 61 8.42 -4.77 23.01
N GLY A 62 8.75 -4.77 21.71
CA GLY A 62 8.05 -4.08 20.63
C GLY A 62 6.56 -4.39 20.72
N ALA A 63 5.81 -3.44 21.28
CA ALA A 63 4.40 -3.60 21.49
C ALA A 63 3.74 -3.78 20.13
N THR A 64 3.24 -4.99 19.86
CA THR A 64 2.51 -5.27 18.64
C THR A 64 1.22 -4.46 18.64
N ALA A 65 0.98 -3.67 17.59
CA ALA A 65 -0.21 -2.85 17.49
C ALA A 65 -1.47 -3.71 17.25
N ASN A 66 -2.63 -3.18 17.60
CA ASN A 66 -3.91 -3.78 17.24
C ASN A 66 -4.29 -3.42 15.79
N LEU A 67 -4.45 -4.42 14.92
CA LEU A 67 -4.78 -4.20 13.51
C LEU A 67 -6.14 -3.51 13.30
N LYS A 68 -7.17 -3.86 14.08
CA LYS A 68 -8.49 -3.23 13.93
C LYS A 68 -8.47 -1.76 14.32
N GLU A 69 -7.70 -1.41 15.35
CA GLU A 69 -7.47 -0.02 15.74
C GLU A 69 -6.73 0.73 14.62
N PHE A 70 -5.66 0.14 14.06
CA PHE A 70 -4.94 0.71 12.93
C PHE A 70 -5.87 0.96 11.72
N LEU A 71 -6.73 0.00 11.38
CA LEU A 71 -7.70 0.16 10.29
C LEU A 71 -8.77 1.22 10.60
N SER A 72 -9.18 1.33 11.87
CA SER A 72 -10.09 2.37 12.33
C SER A 72 -9.48 3.77 12.20
N ASP A 73 -8.20 3.92 12.52
CA ASP A 73 -7.49 5.19 12.33
C ASP A 73 -7.23 5.49 10.86
N LEU A 74 -6.90 4.46 10.07
CA LEU A 74 -6.68 4.58 8.63
C LEU A 74 -7.91 5.09 7.88
N LYS A 75 -9.12 4.82 8.39
CA LYS A 75 -10.36 5.39 7.84
C LYS A 75 -10.33 6.93 7.79
N ASN A 76 -9.64 7.58 8.74
CA ASN A 76 -9.56 9.04 8.81
C ASN A 76 -8.68 9.66 7.70
N VAL A 77 -7.92 8.84 6.96
CA VAL A 77 -7.16 9.27 5.78
C VAL A 77 -8.06 9.59 4.59
N GLY A 78 -9.36 9.28 4.66
CA GLY A 78 -10.32 9.70 3.63
C GLY A 78 -10.13 8.96 2.30
N ARG A 79 -9.90 9.71 1.22
CA ARG A 79 -9.91 9.18 -0.16
C ARG A 79 -8.66 8.39 -0.52
N VAL A 80 -8.80 7.10 -0.75
CA VAL A 80 -7.68 6.19 -0.99
C VAL A 80 -7.87 5.38 -2.26
N ARG A 81 -6.78 4.85 -2.79
CA ARG A 81 -6.78 3.82 -3.82
C ARG A 81 -6.37 2.50 -3.18
N LEU A 82 -7.29 1.56 -3.18
CA LEU A 82 -7.04 0.18 -2.81
C LEU A 82 -6.35 -0.50 -3.98
N ILE A 83 -5.24 -1.18 -3.72
CA ILE A 83 -4.44 -1.89 -4.72
C ILE A 83 -4.24 -3.31 -4.21
N VAL A 84 -4.74 -4.28 -4.98
CA VAL A 84 -4.52 -5.71 -4.71
C VAL A 84 -3.79 -6.29 -5.91
N ASN A 85 -2.64 -6.91 -5.64
CA ASN A 85 -1.82 -7.57 -6.64
C ASN A 85 -1.83 -9.08 -6.39
N THR A 86 -2.28 -9.83 -7.39
CA THR A 86 -2.36 -11.31 -7.33
C THR A 86 -1.11 -11.98 -7.88
N GLY A 87 -0.10 -11.21 -8.27
CA GLY A 87 1.08 -11.66 -9.02
C GLY A 87 0.82 -11.73 -10.53
N MET A 88 -0.41 -12.00 -10.96
CA MET A 88 -0.79 -12.08 -12.38
C MET A 88 -1.48 -10.81 -12.89
N GLY A 89 -2.12 -10.08 -11.99
CA GLY A 89 -2.83 -8.85 -12.31
C GLY A 89 -2.94 -7.96 -11.09
N VAL A 90 -3.11 -6.67 -11.37
CA VAL A 90 -3.32 -5.63 -10.36
C VAL A 90 -4.72 -5.08 -10.55
N LEU A 91 -5.51 -5.09 -9.48
CA LEU A 91 -6.79 -4.42 -9.43
C LEU A 91 -6.64 -3.19 -8.53
N GLU A 92 -7.04 -2.04 -9.05
CA GLU A 92 -7.02 -0.78 -8.34
C GLU A 92 -8.43 -0.19 -8.33
N SER A 93 -8.89 0.24 -7.16
CA SER A 93 -10.13 1.01 -7.04
C SER A 93 -9.94 2.20 -6.12
N VAL A 94 -10.60 3.31 -6.44
CA VAL A 94 -10.51 4.54 -5.65
C VAL A 94 -11.80 4.76 -4.88
N THR A 95 -11.68 4.88 -3.56
CA THR A 95 -12.80 4.85 -2.61
C THR A 95 -12.45 5.59 -1.31
N THR A 96 -13.28 5.46 -0.27
CA THR A 96 -12.93 5.76 1.12
C THR A 96 -13.15 4.50 1.96
N LEU A 97 -12.48 4.38 3.11
CA LEU A 97 -12.73 3.28 4.05
C LEU A 97 -13.92 3.57 4.99
N GLU A 98 -14.79 4.52 4.64
CA GLU A 98 -16.05 4.72 5.34
C GLU A 98 -16.95 3.50 5.21
N GLY A 99 -17.64 3.15 6.29
CA GLY A 99 -18.42 1.92 6.33
C GLY A 99 -17.59 0.65 6.57
N LEU A 100 -16.30 0.75 6.91
CA LEU A 100 -15.50 -0.41 7.33
C LEU A 100 -16.22 -1.19 8.45
N PHE A 101 -16.46 -2.49 8.22
CA PHE A 101 -17.07 -3.39 9.19
C PHE A 101 -16.33 -4.73 9.24
N TYR A 102 -16.47 -5.43 10.36
CA TYR A 102 -15.82 -6.71 10.59
C TYR A 102 -16.84 -7.84 10.55
N HIS A 103 -16.47 -8.95 9.91
CA HIS A 103 -17.32 -10.13 9.82
C HIS A 103 -16.48 -11.40 9.91
N THR A 104 -16.85 -12.29 10.84
CA THR A 104 -16.22 -13.60 11.00
C THR A 104 -16.93 -14.63 10.16
N LEU A 105 -16.21 -15.24 9.23
CA LEU A 105 -16.68 -16.35 8.43
C LEU A 105 -16.21 -17.68 9.04
N PRO A 106 -17.13 -18.61 9.37
CA PRO A 106 -16.77 -19.93 9.90
C PRO A 106 -15.76 -20.64 8.99
N GLY A 107 -14.66 -21.14 9.57
CA GLY A 107 -13.60 -21.85 8.86
C GLY A 107 -12.69 -20.98 7.97
N LYS A 108 -12.93 -19.67 7.87
CA LYS A 108 -12.11 -18.74 7.05
C LYS A 108 -11.46 -17.61 7.86
N GLY A 109 -11.98 -17.33 9.06
CA GLY A 109 -11.49 -16.26 9.94
C GLY A 109 -12.27 -14.96 9.79
N GLU A 110 -11.75 -13.91 10.41
CA GLU A 110 -12.38 -12.59 10.43
C GLU A 110 -11.83 -11.67 9.34
N TYR A 111 -12.74 -11.00 8.63
CA TYR A 111 -12.44 -10.06 7.56
C TYR A 111 -12.78 -8.64 7.97
N ALA A 112 -11.95 -7.68 7.57
CA ALA A 112 -12.33 -6.28 7.45
C ALA A 112 -12.92 -6.05 6.05
N ASN A 113 -14.08 -5.40 5.98
CA ASN A 113 -14.84 -5.30 4.74
C ASN A 113 -15.21 -3.84 4.45
N VAL A 114 -15.14 -3.46 3.18
CA VAL A 114 -15.73 -2.22 2.65
C VAL A 114 -16.55 -2.60 1.42
N ILE A 115 -17.85 -2.41 1.50
CA ILE A 115 -18.80 -2.71 0.42
C ILE A 115 -19.55 -1.44 0.08
N LYS A 116 -19.34 -0.93 -1.13
CA LYS A 116 -19.98 0.28 -1.67
C LYS A 116 -20.47 0.02 -3.07
N ALA A 117 -21.77 -0.27 -3.19
CA ALA A 117 -22.39 -0.66 -4.45
C ALA A 117 -22.34 0.47 -5.49
N GLU A 118 -22.49 1.71 -5.05
CA GLU A 118 -22.45 2.92 -5.88
C GLU A 118 -21.05 3.21 -6.47
N GLU A 119 -19.99 2.72 -5.82
CA GLU A 119 -18.61 2.83 -6.29
C GLU A 119 -18.13 1.53 -6.99
N ASN A 120 -18.97 0.49 -7.03
CA ASN A 120 -18.61 -0.88 -7.44
C ASN A 120 -17.37 -1.41 -6.69
N VAL A 121 -17.29 -1.12 -5.38
CA VAL A 121 -16.20 -1.59 -4.53
C VAL A 121 -16.73 -2.66 -3.59
N ASP A 122 -16.08 -3.82 -3.65
CA ASP A 122 -16.23 -4.89 -2.68
C ASP A 122 -14.84 -5.36 -2.27
N PHE A 123 -14.37 -4.90 -1.10
CA PHE A 123 -13.03 -5.14 -0.61
C PHE A 123 -13.07 -5.93 0.69
N HIS A 124 -12.30 -7.02 0.73
CA HIS A 124 -12.18 -7.90 1.90
C HIS A 124 -10.70 -8.10 2.25
N LEU A 125 -10.36 -7.84 3.52
CA LEU A 125 -9.03 -8.06 4.06
C LEU A 125 -9.11 -9.11 5.17
N LEU A 126 -8.53 -10.28 4.95
CA LEU A 126 -8.43 -11.33 5.97
C LEU A 126 -7.44 -10.89 7.06
N LEU A 127 -7.93 -10.65 8.27
CA LEU A 127 -7.14 -10.06 9.34
C LEU A 127 -5.97 -10.95 9.78
N SER A 128 -6.19 -12.26 9.86
CA SER A 128 -5.15 -13.22 10.25
C SER A 128 -4.00 -13.34 9.25
N SER A 129 -4.18 -12.88 8.01
CA SER A 129 -3.13 -12.87 6.98
C SER A 129 -2.24 -11.62 7.03
N VAL A 130 -2.53 -10.65 7.89
CA VAL A 130 -1.79 -9.38 7.98
C VAL A 130 -0.88 -9.40 9.21
N SER A 131 0.43 -9.55 8.99
CA SER A 131 1.44 -9.55 10.06
C SER A 131 1.96 -8.16 10.43
N GLY A 132 1.76 -7.18 9.54
CA GLY A 132 2.26 -5.83 9.73
C GLY A 132 1.89 -4.88 8.59
N ALA A 133 2.33 -3.65 8.70
CA ALA A 133 2.23 -2.66 7.63
C ALA A 133 3.49 -1.80 7.52
N ARG A 134 3.76 -1.30 6.31
CA ARG A 134 4.77 -0.27 6.04
C ARG A 134 4.11 0.99 5.52
N LEU A 135 4.36 2.12 6.17
CA LEU A 135 3.91 3.44 5.78
C LEU A 135 5.05 4.13 5.03
N VAL A 136 4.88 4.32 3.73
CA VAL A 136 5.93 4.76 2.81
C VAL A 136 5.56 6.10 2.19
N THR A 137 6.42 7.10 2.40
CA THR A 137 6.40 8.34 1.61
C THR A 137 7.35 8.18 0.42
N GLY A 138 6.80 8.16 -0.80
CA GLY A 138 7.54 8.07 -2.04
C GLY A 138 7.42 9.34 -2.90
N LYS A 139 8.02 9.32 -4.08
CA LYS A 139 7.86 10.37 -5.10
C LYS A 139 7.10 9.82 -6.30
N SER A 140 6.14 10.59 -6.82
CA SER A 140 5.36 10.20 -7.99
C SER A 140 6.25 10.01 -9.23
N MET A 141 5.92 9.03 -10.06
CA MET A 141 6.57 8.86 -11.38
C MET A 141 6.02 9.81 -12.45
N ARG A 142 4.86 10.43 -12.20
CA ARG A 142 4.15 11.29 -13.16
C ARG A 142 4.20 12.79 -12.82
N GLY A 143 5.05 13.18 -11.87
CA GLY A 143 5.21 14.57 -11.45
C GLY A 143 6.16 14.69 -10.25
N ASP A 144 6.45 15.93 -9.84
CA ASP A 144 7.32 16.20 -8.70
C ASP A 144 6.52 16.47 -7.42
N PHE A 145 5.82 15.43 -6.94
CA PHE A 145 5.03 15.52 -5.72
C PHE A 145 5.14 14.24 -4.88
N PRO A 146 4.98 14.35 -3.54
CA PRO A 146 5.06 13.20 -2.65
C PRO A 146 3.84 12.30 -2.80
N THR A 147 4.04 11.02 -2.53
CA THR A 147 3.01 9.97 -2.55
C THR A 147 3.06 9.25 -1.21
N TYR A 148 1.90 8.85 -0.69
CA TYR A 148 1.79 8.25 0.63
C TYR A 148 1.10 6.89 0.48
N THR A 149 1.75 5.83 0.92
CA THR A 149 1.26 4.45 0.72
C THR A 149 1.39 3.65 2.00
N ILE A 150 0.33 2.97 2.40
CA ILE A 150 0.35 1.92 3.42
C ILE A 150 0.40 0.57 2.69
N ARG A 151 1.37 -0.28 3.02
CA ARG A 151 1.53 -1.62 2.45
C ARG A 151 1.30 -2.66 3.52
N PHE A 152 0.24 -3.45 3.41
CA PHE A 152 -0.04 -4.56 4.32
C PHE A 152 0.82 -5.77 3.98
N LEU A 153 1.46 -6.32 5.00
CA LEU A 153 2.42 -7.41 4.88
C LEU A 153 1.84 -8.74 5.36
N ASN A 154 2.13 -9.84 4.67
CA ASN A 154 1.86 -11.20 5.15
C ASN A 154 2.95 -11.69 6.13
N ALA A 155 2.87 -12.94 6.57
CA ALA A 155 3.84 -13.55 7.47
C ALA A 155 5.27 -13.57 6.88
N GLU A 156 5.36 -13.72 5.56
CA GLU A 156 6.59 -13.73 4.76
C GLU A 156 7.14 -12.31 4.48
N LYS A 157 6.49 -11.26 5.02
CA LYS A 157 6.81 -9.84 4.80
C LYS A 157 6.69 -9.38 3.35
N GLU A 158 5.88 -10.09 2.56
CA GLU A 158 5.46 -9.71 1.22
C GLU A 158 4.20 -8.85 1.26
N VAL A 159 4.02 -7.99 0.26
CA VAL A 159 2.88 -7.06 0.20
C VAL A 159 1.66 -7.77 -0.38
N GLY A 160 0.62 -7.97 0.45
CA GLY A 160 -0.65 -8.57 0.01
C GLY A 160 -1.64 -7.54 -0.53
N ALA A 161 -1.67 -6.34 0.06
CA ALA A 161 -2.51 -5.24 -0.36
C ALA A 161 -1.84 -3.91 -0.05
N SER A 162 -2.21 -2.85 -0.78
CA SER A 162 -1.75 -1.49 -0.51
C SER A 162 -2.91 -0.50 -0.51
N VAL A 163 -2.79 0.52 0.32
CA VAL A 163 -3.69 1.66 0.40
C VAL A 163 -2.86 2.89 0.07
N PHE A 164 -3.15 3.49 -1.07
CA PHE A 164 -2.47 4.67 -1.56
C PHE A 164 -3.34 5.90 -1.30
N VAL A 165 -2.82 6.90 -0.60
CA VAL A 165 -3.56 8.15 -0.35
C VAL A 165 -3.75 8.87 -1.68
N MET A 166 -5.00 9.10 -2.08
CA MET A 166 -5.28 9.64 -3.40
C MET A 166 -5.55 11.13 -3.36
N TRP A 167 -4.81 11.85 -4.19
CA TRP A 167 -5.09 13.23 -4.53
C TRP A 167 -6.44 13.38 -5.27
N LYS A 168 -6.92 14.62 -5.36
CA LYS A 168 -8.19 15.00 -5.98
C LYS A 168 -8.24 14.60 -7.46
N PRO A 169 -9.42 14.24 -8.00
CA PRO A 169 -9.57 13.95 -9.42
C PRO A 169 -9.05 15.12 -10.30
N GLY A 170 -8.28 14.78 -11.33
CA GLY A 170 -7.75 15.77 -12.28
C GLY A 170 -6.55 16.60 -11.80
N THR A 171 -6.09 16.42 -10.56
CA THR A 171 -4.91 17.11 -10.05
C THR A 171 -3.66 16.22 -10.06
N MET A 172 -2.51 16.77 -9.68
CA MET A 172 -1.24 16.04 -9.53
C MET A 172 -0.64 16.35 -8.16
N GLY A 173 -1.05 15.60 -7.14
CA GLY A 173 -0.54 15.77 -5.77
C GLY A 173 -1.28 16.82 -4.92
N ASP A 174 -2.43 17.33 -5.37
CA ASP A 174 -3.31 18.14 -4.53
C ASP A 174 -4.29 17.22 -3.79
N TYR A 175 -4.02 17.01 -2.50
CA TYR A 175 -4.77 16.15 -1.60
C TYR A 175 -5.96 16.88 -0.96
N ASP A 176 -6.92 16.11 -0.44
CA ASP A 176 -8.02 16.70 0.34
C ASP A 176 -7.51 17.29 1.67
N ASN A 177 -8.25 18.27 2.21
CA ASN A 177 -7.86 18.93 3.46
C ASN A 177 -7.77 17.91 4.61
N GLY A 178 -6.66 17.94 5.35
CA GLY A 178 -6.39 17.04 6.48
C GLY A 178 -5.95 15.62 6.09
N GLN A 179 -5.93 15.29 4.79
CA GLN A 179 -5.63 13.93 4.34
C GLN A 179 -4.19 13.49 4.63
N VAL A 180 -3.25 14.37 4.30
CA VAL A 180 -1.82 14.16 4.56
C VAL A 180 -1.55 14.18 6.06
N ASP A 181 -2.20 15.07 6.81
CA ASP A 181 -2.04 15.16 8.27
C ASP A 181 -2.56 13.90 8.97
N ALA A 182 -3.67 13.32 8.51
CA ALA A 182 -4.18 12.04 9.00
C ALA A 182 -3.19 10.90 8.73
N TYR A 183 -2.57 10.87 7.55
CA TYR A 183 -1.50 9.91 7.26
C TYR A 183 -0.28 10.12 8.17
N GLN A 184 0.18 11.36 8.35
CA GLN A 184 1.30 11.65 9.26
C GLN A 184 0.97 11.30 10.71
N SER A 185 -0.31 11.39 11.11
CA SER A 185 -0.77 10.96 12.42
C SER A 185 -0.64 9.44 12.59
N LEU A 186 -0.90 8.65 11.54
CA LEU A 186 -0.64 7.21 11.56
C LEU A 186 0.85 6.92 11.71
N VAL A 187 1.71 7.58 10.92
CA VAL A 187 3.17 7.43 11.02
C VAL A 187 3.65 7.79 12.42
N SER A 188 3.12 8.86 13.00
CA SER A 188 3.48 9.30 14.35
C SER A 188 3.04 8.31 15.44
N LYS A 189 1.87 7.67 15.26
CA LYS A 189 1.31 6.72 16.22
C LYS A 189 1.91 5.31 16.11
N TYR A 190 2.21 4.86 14.89
CA TYR A 190 2.56 3.45 14.60
C TYR A 190 3.97 3.27 14.05
N ALA A 191 4.75 4.34 13.87
CA ALA A 191 6.00 4.37 13.12
C ALA A 191 5.83 4.03 11.62
N GLU A 192 6.95 4.07 10.88
CA GLU A 192 6.96 3.73 9.44
C GLU A 192 6.82 2.22 9.19
N GLU A 193 7.21 1.39 10.15
CA GLU A 193 6.97 -0.06 10.14
C GLU A 193 6.27 -0.47 11.43
N VAL A 194 5.12 -1.13 11.28
CA VAL A 194 4.32 -1.63 12.39
C VAL A 194 4.13 -3.15 12.24
N SER A 195 4.28 -3.86 13.35
CA SER A 195 3.90 -5.28 13.45
C SER A 195 2.61 -5.41 14.22
N PHE A 196 1.74 -6.30 13.78
CA PHE A 196 0.46 -6.56 14.44
C PHE A 196 0.52 -7.88 15.20
N ALA A 197 -0.22 -7.96 16.30
CA ALA A 197 -0.36 -9.20 17.04
C ALA A 197 -1.14 -10.20 16.17
N THR A 198 -0.59 -11.39 15.93
CA THR A 198 -1.36 -12.47 15.33
C THR A 198 -2.49 -12.80 16.29
N THR A 199 -3.72 -12.52 15.89
CA THR A 199 -4.89 -12.95 16.66
C THR A 199 -5.16 -14.38 16.22
N GLU A 200 -4.77 -15.36 17.04
CA GLU A 200 -5.23 -16.72 16.84
C GLU A 200 -6.74 -16.73 17.12
N TYR A 201 -7.53 -16.98 16.08
CA TYR A 201 -8.94 -17.29 16.25
C TYR A 201 -9.01 -18.81 16.33
N ASP A 202 -9.48 -19.35 17.46
CA ASP A 202 -9.86 -20.75 17.55
C ASP A 202 -10.97 -21.00 16.51
N ILE A 203 -10.64 -21.76 15.46
CA ILE A 203 -11.52 -22.08 14.33
C ILE A 203 -12.27 -23.39 14.59
#